data_AF-A0AAU1LJS5-F1
#
_entry.id   AF-A0AAU1LJS5-F1
#
_cell.length_a   1.000
_cell.length_b   1.000
_cell.length_c   1.000
_cell.angle_alpha   90.00
_cell.angle_beta   90.00
_cell.angle_gamma   90.00
#
_symmetry.space_group_name_H-M   'P 1'
#
loop_
_entity.id
_entity.type
_entity.pdbx_description
1 polymer ?
#
loop_
_entity_poly.entity_id
_entity_poly.type
_entity_poly.pdbx_seq_one_letter_code
_entity_poly.pdbx_strand_id
1 'polypeptide(L)' 'MSGPKNDPVYVRYMQAFSASTLHTRSCTACQNGQVCTAGAPIHAAFAAAQDAYLARQSAKRRT' A
#
# COMPACT_ATOMS: atom_id res chain seq x y z
N MET A 1 4.35 6.51 24.01
CA MET A 1 4.99 5.96 22.78
C MET A 1 3.91 5.32 21.94
N SER A 2 3.50 5.95 20.83
CA SER A 2 2.45 5.40 19.96
C SER A 2 3.05 4.25 19.15
N GLY A 3 2.56 3.03 19.37
CA GLY A 3 3.00 1.85 18.63
C GLY A 3 2.68 1.95 17.13
N PRO A 4 3.28 1.09 16.27
CA PRO A 4 3.14 1.17 14.82
C PRO A 4 1.68 1.16 14.33
N LYS A 5 0.77 0.53 15.08
CA LYS A 5 -0.68 0.48 14.80
C LYS A 5 -1.41 1.83 14.90
N ASN A 6 -0.85 2.81 15.62
CA ASN A 6 -1.41 4.16 15.74
C ASN A 6 -0.70 5.18 14.81
N ASP A 7 0.24 4.75 13.97
CA ASP A 7 0.85 5.62 12.97
C ASP A 7 -0.12 5.78 11.78
N PRO A 8 -0.63 6.99 11.50
CA PRO A 8 -1.59 7.19 10.41
C PRO A 8 -1.02 6.81 9.04
N VAL A 9 0.30 6.88 8.86
CA VAL A 9 0.97 6.44 7.62
C VAL A 9 0.96 4.92 7.50
N TYR A 10 1.17 4.21 8.63
CA TYR A 10 1.08 2.76 8.67
C TYR A 10 -0.36 2.27 8.42
N VAL A 11 -1.36 2.90 9.05
CA VAL A 11 -2.78 2.55 8.82
C VAL A 11 -3.16 2.73 7.35
N ARG A 12 -2.77 3.86 6.74
CA ARG A 12 -3.05 4.12 5.32
C ARG A 12 -2.34 3.11 4.40
N TYR A 13 -1.10 2.75 4.72
CA TYR A 13 -0.36 1.69 4.02
C TYR A 13 -1.09 0.34 4.11
N MET A 14 -1.52 -0.07 5.30
CA MET A 14 -2.21 -1.35 5.49
C MET A 14 -3.58 -1.40 4.78
N GLN A 15 -4.32 -0.28 4.75
CA GLN A 15 -5.58 -0.19 4.01
C GLN A 15 -5.36 -0.34 2.49
N ALA A 16 -4.37 0.37 1.94
CA ALA A 16 -4.06 0.27 0.52
C ALA A 16 -3.53 -1.12 0.13
N PHE A 17 -2.73 -1.75 1.01
CA PHE A 17 -2.28 -3.13 0.85
C PHE A 17 -3.45 -4.12 0.84
N SER A 18 -4.41 -3.96 1.75
CA SER A 18 -5.60 -4.82 1.81
C SER A 18 -6.44 -4.69 0.53
N ALA A 19 -6.68 -3.47 0.05
CA ALA A 19 -7.42 -3.22 -1.19
C ALA A 19 -6.71 -3.81 -2.42
N SER A 20 -5.40 -3.62 -2.53
CA SER A 20 -4.58 -4.19 -3.61
C SER A 20 -4.62 -5.72 -3.59
N THR A 21 -4.46 -6.33 -2.42
CA THR A 21 -4.50 -7.80 -2.28
C THR A 21 -5.88 -8.36 -2.62
N LEU A 22 -6.95 -7.70 -2.18
CA LEU A 22 -8.31 -8.10 -2.49
C LEU A 22 -8.59 -8.03 -4.00
N HIS A 23 -8.13 -6.97 -4.66
CA HIS A 23 -8.26 -6.84 -6.10
C HIS A 23 -7.48 -7.91 -6.85
N THR A 24 -6.20 -8.13 -6.51
CA THR A 24 -5.40 -9.19 -7.14
C THR A 24 -6.05 -10.56 -6.98
N ARG A 25 -6.63 -10.87 -5.81
CA ARG A 25 -7.33 -12.16 -5.60
C ARG A 25 -8.60 -12.33 -6.42
N SER A 26 -9.27 -11.25 -6.78
CA SER A 26 -10.55 -11.28 -7.51
C SER A 26 -10.42 -10.97 -9.00
N CYS A 27 -9.26 -10.48 -9.46
CA CYS A 27 -9.03 -10.07 -10.83
C CYS A 27 -8.07 -11.01 -11.57
N THR A 28 -8.59 -11.78 -12.52
CA THR A 28 -7.80 -12.69 -13.36
C THR A 28 -6.72 -11.97 -14.17
N ALA A 29 -7.00 -10.75 -14.66
CA ALA A 29 -6.00 -9.95 -15.38
C ALA A 29 -4.78 -9.64 -14.49
N CYS A 30 -5.00 -9.20 -13.25
CA CYS A 30 -3.93 -8.95 -12.29
C CYS A 30 -3.18 -10.24 -11.90
N GLN A 31 -3.87 -11.38 -11.79
CA GLN A 31 -3.22 -12.67 -11.49
C GLN A 31 -2.31 -13.12 -12.62
N ASN A 32 -2.70 -12.84 -13.87
CA ASN A 32 -1.94 -13.19 -15.06
C ASN A 32 -0.89 -12.13 -15.45
N GLY A 33 -0.65 -11.12 -14.60
CA GLY A 33 0.29 -10.03 -14.88
C GLY A 33 -0.12 -9.15 -16.06
N GLN A 34 -1.40 -9.16 -16.44
CA GLN A 34 -1.92 -8.32 -17.53
C GLN A 34 -2.29 -6.92 -17.02
N VAL A 35 -2.35 -5.97 -17.96
CA VAL A 35 -2.79 -4.61 -17.69
C VAL A 35 -4.25 -4.64 -17.24
N CYS A 36 -4.52 -4.13 -16.04
CA CYS A 36 -5.86 -4.01 -15.47
C CYS A 36 -6.15 -2.53 -15.20
N THR A 37 -7.06 -1.93 -15.97
CA THR A 37 -7.46 -0.51 -15.80
C THR A 37 -8.14 -0.27 -14.45
N ALA A 38 -8.88 -1.25 -13.93
CA ALA A 38 -9.48 -1.19 -12.60
C ALA A 38 -8.45 -1.35 -11.46
N GLY A 39 -7.42 -2.17 -11.68
CA GLY A 39 -6.34 -2.40 -10.72
C GLY A 39 -5.31 -1.28 -10.68
N ALA A 40 -5.11 -0.57 -11.79
CA ALA A 40 -4.15 0.52 -11.92
C ALA A 40 -4.26 1.57 -10.79
N PRO A 41 -5.44 2.19 -10.51
CA PRO A 41 -5.55 3.16 -9.42
C PRO A 41 -5.33 2.52 -8.03
N ILE A 42 -5.68 1.24 -7.85
CA ILE A 42 -5.53 0.53 -6.57
C ILE A 42 -4.04 0.26 -6.28
N HIS A 43 -3.31 -0.22 -7.28
CA HIS A 43 -1.87 -0.47 -7.18
C HIS A 43 -1.07 0.84 -7.06
N ALA A 44 -1.47 1.90 -7.76
CA ALA A 44 -0.88 3.23 -7.62
C ALA A 44 -1.08 3.79 -6.19
N ALA A 45 -2.27 3.65 -5.62
CA ALA A 45 -2.55 4.05 -4.24
C ALA A 45 -1.71 3.26 -3.22
N PHE A 46 -1.52 1.95 -3.46
CA PHE A 46 -0.64 1.12 -2.64
C PHE A 46 0.83 1.56 -2.72
N ALA A 47 1.35 1.80 -3.92
CA ALA A 47 2.72 2.28 -4.11
C ALA A 47 2.96 3.61 -3.38
N ALA A 48 2.05 4.58 -3.56
CA ALA A 48 2.15 5.88 -2.88
C ALA A 48 2.11 5.76 -1.35
N ALA A 49 1.29 4.85 -0.81
CA ALA A 49 1.23 4.62 0.63
C ALA A 49 2.48 3.90 1.17
N GLN A 50 3.04 2.99 0.39
CA GLN A 50 4.32 2.33 0.70
C GLN A 50 5.46 3.36 0.74
N ASP A 51 5.56 4.22 -0.27
CA ASP A 51 6.59 5.27 -0.34
C ASP A 51 6.51 6.22 0.86
N ALA A 52 5.30 6.67 1.21
CA ALA A 52 5.09 7.52 2.38
C ALA A 52 5.52 6.83 3.70
N TYR A 53 5.23 5.53 3.83
CA TYR A 53 5.64 4.75 4.99
C TYR A 53 7.16 4.56 5.07
N LEU A 54 7.81 4.25 3.95
CA LEU A 54 9.26 4.12 3.87
C LEU A 54 9.97 5.44 4.14
N ALA A 55 9.46 6.55 3.60
CA ALA A 55 9.97 7.89 3.88
C ALA A 55 9.84 8.25 5.37
N ARG A 56 8.72 7.87 6.01
CA ARG A 56 8.55 8.07 7.46
C ARG A 56 9.50 7.18 8.27
N GLN A 57 9.69 5.92 7.87
CA GLN A 57 10.64 5.02 8.54
C GLN A 57 12.08 5.55 8.46
N SER A 58 12.51 6.02 7.28
CA SER A 58 13.86 6.56 7.10
C SER A 58 14.06 7.83 7.93
N ALA A 59 13.06 8.70 8.03
CA ALA A 59 13.08 9.87 8.89
C ALA A 59 13.22 9.49 10.38
N LYS A 60 12.46 8.49 10.85
CA LYS A 60 12.56 8.00 12.25
C LYS A 60 13.92 7.39 12.59
N ARG A 61 14.65 6.84 11.61
CA ARG A 61 15.98 6.25 11.81
C ARG A 61 17.11 7.29 11.85
N ARG A 62 16.84 8.52 11.42
CA ARG A 62 17.84 9.63 11.37
C ARG A 62 17.79 10.53 12.60
N THR A 63 16.80 10.35 13.47
CA THR A 63 16.63 10.98 14.79
C THR A 63 16.97 9.99 15.88
#